data_AF-A0A2S8V322-F1
#
_entry.id   AF-A0A2S8V322-F1
#
_cell.length_a   1.000
_cell.length_b   1.000
_cell.length_c   1.000
_cell.angle_alpha   90.00
_cell.angle_beta   90.00
_cell.angle_gamma   90.00
#
_symmetry.space_group_name_H-M   'P 1'
#
loop_
_entity.id
_entity.type
_entity.pdbx_description
1 polymer ?
#
loop_
_entity_poly.entity_id
_entity_poly.type
_entity_poly.pdbx_seq_one_letter_code
_entity_poly.pdbx_strand_id
1 'polypeptide(L)'
;MTMNAETTITLAKGAHSNPEEGMCLLEAASFVAGEAFSDTPQCVSPVLGSFGRALNDALPTDKRQELVPLIPRIIGTRGDGKDERRSYLALDWLIRTHLPTFLDLAIPDEATKIRALQPITDLATAEAAGPVVRAARDAARAAAWDAAWDAARDAAREFLAPTVEKLQADAIRLLSEQMIDAA
;
A
#
# COMPACT_ATOMS: atom_id res chain seq x y z
N MET A 1 -23.20 -22.85 0.04
CA MET A 1 -22.74 -22.83 1.44
C MET A 1 -23.32 -21.57 2.06
N THR A 2 -24.41 -21.71 2.81
CA THR A 2 -25.13 -20.58 3.44
C THR A 2 -24.27 -20.03 4.57
N MET A 3 -23.96 -18.73 4.50
CA MET A 3 -23.23 -18.03 5.56
C MET A 3 -24.05 -18.04 6.84
N ASN A 4 -23.47 -18.56 7.93
CA ASN A 4 -23.98 -18.29 9.28
C ASN A 4 -23.53 -16.88 9.66
N ALA A 5 -24.42 -16.12 10.31
CA ALA A 5 -24.27 -14.69 10.62
C ALA A 5 -23.15 -14.34 11.63
N GLU A 6 -22.18 -15.22 11.88
CA GLU A 6 -21.19 -15.09 12.96
C GLU A 6 -19.73 -15.32 12.54
N THR A 7 -19.40 -15.42 11.25
CA THR A 7 -17.99 -15.48 10.84
C THR A 7 -17.34 -14.11 10.96
N THR A 8 -16.78 -13.82 12.12
CA THR A 8 -15.90 -12.66 12.33
C THR A 8 -14.59 -12.89 11.59
N ILE A 9 -14.40 -12.21 10.46
CA ILE A 9 -13.14 -12.25 9.69
C ILE A 9 -12.05 -11.54 10.50
N THR A 10 -10.95 -12.24 10.77
CA THR A 10 -9.72 -11.66 11.32
C THR A 10 -8.61 -11.80 10.29
N LEU A 11 -8.02 -10.68 9.88
CA LEU A 11 -7.00 -10.66 8.84
C LEU A 11 -5.62 -11.03 9.38
N ALA A 12 -4.95 -11.91 8.65
CA ALA A 12 -3.60 -12.38 8.91
C ALA A 12 -2.60 -11.82 7.87
N LYS A 13 -1.32 -11.87 8.21
CA LYS A 13 -0.23 -11.46 7.33
C LYS A 13 0.21 -12.63 6.45
N GLY A 14 0.54 -12.34 5.19
CA GLY A 14 1.05 -13.34 4.26
C GLY A 14 -0.06 -14.12 3.56
N ALA A 15 0.34 -15.18 2.87
CA ALA A 15 -0.54 -16.07 2.13
C ALA A 15 -0.81 -17.35 2.92
N HIS A 16 -2.01 -17.89 2.76
CA HIS A 16 -2.52 -19.04 3.48
C HIS A 16 -3.00 -20.10 2.49
N SER A 17 -3.03 -21.37 2.89
CA SER A 17 -3.50 -22.44 2.01
C SER A 17 -5.02 -22.61 2.04
N ASN A 18 -5.66 -22.17 3.14
CA ASN A 18 -7.09 -22.28 3.38
C ASN A 18 -7.56 -21.24 4.42
N PRO A 19 -8.88 -20.94 4.50
CA PRO A 19 -9.42 -19.95 5.43
C PRO A 19 -9.20 -20.24 6.92
N GLU A 20 -8.99 -21.50 7.33
CA GLU A 20 -8.80 -21.89 8.73
C GLU A 20 -7.40 -21.50 9.25
N GLU A 21 -6.42 -21.37 8.35
CA GLU A 21 -5.06 -20.89 8.66
C GLU A 21 -4.97 -19.37 8.80
N GLY A 22 -6.03 -18.65 8.44
CA GLY A 22 -6.06 -17.20 8.34
C GLY A 22 -6.35 -16.74 6.91
N MET A 23 -6.56 -15.44 6.76
CA MET A 23 -6.80 -14.81 5.46
C MET A 23 -6.16 -13.43 5.43
N CYS A 24 -5.42 -13.11 4.39
CA CYS A 24 -5.14 -11.71 4.04
C CYS A 24 -6.41 -11.04 3.49
N LEU A 25 -6.36 -9.72 3.29
CA LEU A 25 -7.47 -8.95 2.70
C LEU A 25 -8.01 -9.58 1.40
N LEU A 26 -7.14 -10.05 0.50
CA LEU A 26 -7.55 -10.53 -0.82
C LEU A 26 -8.08 -11.97 -0.77
N GLU A 27 -7.50 -12.81 0.08
CA GLU A 27 -8.03 -14.14 0.39
C GLU A 27 -9.44 -14.05 0.97
N ALA A 28 -9.66 -13.12 1.92
CA ALA A 28 -10.97 -12.86 2.48
C ALA A 28 -11.97 -12.36 1.42
N ALA A 29 -11.54 -11.52 0.48
CA ALA A 29 -12.38 -11.10 -0.64
C ALA A 29 -12.75 -12.27 -1.57
N SER A 30 -11.78 -13.13 -1.91
CA SER A 30 -12.04 -14.35 -2.70
C SER A 30 -13.06 -15.26 -2.01
N PHE A 31 -12.90 -15.46 -0.70
CA PHE A 31 -13.75 -16.30 0.12
C PHE A 31 -15.18 -15.76 0.22
N VAL A 32 -15.33 -14.45 0.50
CA VAL A 32 -16.63 -13.79 0.58
C VAL A 32 -17.34 -13.76 -0.78
N ALA A 33 -16.59 -13.59 -1.88
CA ALA A 33 -17.12 -13.64 -3.23
C ALA A 33 -17.49 -15.06 -3.71
N GLY A 34 -17.14 -16.11 -2.95
CA GLY A 34 -17.36 -17.49 -3.34
C GLY A 34 -16.43 -17.97 -4.47
N GLU A 35 -15.29 -17.30 -4.67
CA GLU A 35 -14.26 -17.72 -5.60
C GLU A 35 -13.39 -18.84 -5.01
N ALA A 36 -12.51 -19.43 -5.83
CA ALA A 36 -11.44 -20.28 -5.31
C ALA A 36 -10.57 -19.45 -4.34
N PHE A 37 -10.27 -20.02 -3.17
CA PHE A 37 -9.46 -19.35 -2.16
C PHE A 37 -8.10 -18.96 -2.73
N SER A 38 -7.87 -17.66 -2.87
CA SER A 38 -6.67 -17.14 -3.47
C SER A 38 -6.45 -15.71 -3.02
N ASP A 39 -5.18 -15.36 -2.88
CA ASP A 39 -4.77 -14.00 -2.68
C ASP A 39 -4.84 -13.21 -4.01
N THR A 40 -5.05 -13.85 -5.18
CA THR A 40 -5.24 -13.20 -6.49
C THR A 40 -6.67 -13.36 -7.03
N PRO A 41 -7.70 -12.88 -6.31
CA PRO A 41 -9.11 -13.04 -6.70
C PRO A 41 -9.41 -12.43 -8.06
N GLN A 42 -10.32 -13.05 -8.80
CA GLN A 42 -10.81 -12.54 -10.08
C GLN A 42 -11.86 -11.44 -9.88
N CYS A 43 -12.46 -11.32 -8.70
CA CYS A 43 -13.44 -10.29 -8.40
C CYS A 43 -12.82 -8.91 -8.07
N VAL A 44 -11.50 -8.81 -7.89
CA VAL A 44 -10.81 -7.57 -7.49
C VAL A 44 -9.95 -7.01 -8.62
N SER A 45 -9.89 -5.69 -8.74
CA SER A 45 -8.91 -4.98 -9.57
C SER A 45 -7.48 -5.47 -9.28
N PRO A 46 -6.63 -5.77 -10.29
CA PRO A 46 -5.24 -6.16 -10.06
C PRO A 46 -4.42 -5.07 -9.36
N VAL A 47 -4.80 -3.80 -9.56
CA VAL A 47 -4.16 -2.65 -8.91
C VAL A 47 -4.51 -2.61 -7.43
N LEU A 48 -5.80 -2.76 -7.08
CA LEU A 48 -6.23 -2.91 -5.68
C LEU A 48 -5.67 -4.18 -5.05
N GLY A 49 -5.59 -5.27 -5.81
CA GLY A 49 -5.00 -6.54 -5.40
C GLY A 49 -3.54 -6.39 -5.00
N SER A 50 -2.74 -5.74 -5.85
CA SER A 50 -1.33 -5.49 -5.57
C SER A 50 -1.14 -4.54 -4.38
N PHE A 51 -1.83 -3.39 -4.38
CA PHE A 51 -1.70 -2.40 -3.31
C PHE A 51 -2.21 -2.94 -1.97
N GLY A 52 -3.38 -3.56 -1.95
CA GLY A 52 -4.02 -4.11 -0.76
C GLY A 52 -3.22 -5.24 -0.13
N ARG A 53 -2.57 -6.10 -0.94
CA ARG A 53 -1.70 -7.18 -0.43
C ARG A 53 -0.46 -6.62 0.24
N ALA A 54 0.21 -5.68 -0.42
CA ALA A 54 1.37 -5.00 0.16
C ALA A 54 1.01 -4.27 1.46
N LEU A 55 -0.13 -3.57 1.49
CA LEU A 55 -0.62 -2.89 2.69
C LEU A 55 -0.96 -3.88 3.81
N ASN A 56 -1.67 -4.97 3.51
CA ASN A 56 -2.01 -6.02 4.49
C ASN A 56 -0.77 -6.53 5.24
N ASP A 57 0.32 -6.77 4.50
CA ASP A 57 1.54 -7.35 5.04
C ASP A 57 2.44 -6.32 5.74
N ALA A 58 2.29 -5.04 5.39
CA ALA A 58 2.98 -3.93 6.01
C ALA A 58 2.34 -3.49 7.34
N LEU A 59 1.05 -3.80 7.57
CA LEU A 59 0.34 -3.40 8.78
C LEU A 59 0.63 -4.34 9.98
N PRO A 60 0.75 -3.78 11.20
CA PRO A 60 0.72 -4.58 12.42
C PRO A 60 -0.67 -5.22 12.60
N THR A 61 -0.74 -6.26 13.44
CA THR A 61 -1.91 -7.15 13.54
C THR A 61 -3.21 -6.42 13.89
N ASP A 62 -3.15 -5.48 14.83
CA ASP A 62 -4.27 -4.64 15.26
C ASP A 62 -4.74 -3.72 14.13
N LYS A 63 -3.83 -2.95 13.54
CA LYS A 63 -4.11 -1.99 12.48
C LYS A 63 -4.60 -2.66 11.19
N ARG A 64 -4.15 -3.90 10.92
CA ARG A 64 -4.62 -4.70 9.77
C ARG A 64 -6.13 -4.93 9.81
N GLN A 65 -6.75 -4.98 11.00
CA GLN A 65 -8.19 -5.22 11.11
C GLN A 65 -9.01 -4.03 10.60
N GLU A 66 -8.43 -2.84 10.46
CA GLU A 66 -9.08 -1.70 9.80
C GLU A 66 -9.38 -1.97 8.31
N LEU A 67 -8.77 -3.00 7.71
CA LEU A 67 -9.06 -3.41 6.34
C LEU A 67 -10.31 -4.30 6.22
N VAL A 68 -10.81 -4.88 7.32
CA VAL A 68 -11.97 -5.79 7.29
C VAL A 68 -13.22 -5.12 6.67
N PRO A 69 -13.59 -3.88 7.02
CA PRO A 69 -14.73 -3.20 6.38
C PRO A 69 -14.56 -2.94 4.88
N LEU A 70 -13.33 -3.04 4.35
CA LEU A 70 -13.03 -2.83 2.93
C LEU A 70 -13.24 -4.08 2.08
N ILE A 71 -13.29 -5.28 2.70
CA ILE A 71 -13.49 -6.56 2.00
C ILE A 71 -14.68 -6.52 1.02
N PRO A 72 -15.91 -6.19 1.44
CA PRO A 72 -17.04 -6.14 0.50
C PRO A 72 -16.91 -5.03 -0.53
N ARG A 73 -16.14 -3.96 -0.25
CA ARG A 73 -16.00 -2.80 -1.13
C ARG A 73 -15.03 -3.03 -2.29
N ILE A 74 -14.05 -3.92 -2.13
CA ILE A 74 -13.09 -4.25 -3.20
C ILE A 74 -13.63 -5.32 -4.16
N ILE A 75 -14.66 -6.07 -3.76
CA ILE A 75 -15.33 -7.06 -4.61
C ILE A 75 -16.07 -6.36 -5.75
N GLY A 76 -15.95 -6.90 -6.97
CA GLY A 76 -16.58 -6.35 -8.17
C GLY A 76 -15.81 -5.22 -8.83
N THR A 77 -14.61 -4.89 -8.34
CA THR A 77 -13.75 -3.84 -8.92
C THR A 77 -12.96 -4.32 -10.14
N ARG A 78 -12.96 -5.63 -10.43
CA ARG A 78 -12.35 -6.16 -11.65
C ARG A 78 -13.09 -5.65 -12.88
N GLY A 79 -12.35 -5.00 -13.78
CA GLY A 79 -12.87 -4.61 -15.10
C GLY A 79 -13.86 -3.44 -15.07
N ASP A 80 -13.93 -2.69 -13.97
CA ASP A 80 -14.78 -1.51 -13.83
C ASP A 80 -14.26 -0.25 -14.55
N GLY A 81 -13.17 -0.38 -15.31
CA GLY A 81 -12.55 0.71 -16.07
C GLY A 81 -11.69 1.68 -15.25
N LYS A 82 -11.50 1.44 -13.94
CA LYS A 82 -10.80 2.38 -13.04
C LYS A 82 -9.34 2.03 -12.75
N ASP A 83 -8.81 0.94 -13.32
CA ASP A 83 -7.45 0.44 -13.05
C ASP A 83 -6.37 1.49 -13.36
N GLU A 84 -6.50 2.25 -14.45
CA GLU A 84 -5.56 3.32 -14.79
C GLU A 84 -5.58 4.44 -13.75
N ARG A 85 -6.76 4.93 -13.38
CA ARG A 85 -6.90 5.99 -12.37
C ARG A 85 -6.34 5.55 -11.01
N ARG A 86 -6.63 4.32 -10.58
CA ARG A 86 -6.06 3.72 -9.37
C ARG A 86 -4.53 3.65 -9.41
N SER A 87 -3.96 3.33 -10.57
CA SER A 87 -2.51 3.26 -10.74
C SER A 87 -1.86 4.63 -10.53
N TYR A 88 -2.46 5.70 -11.07
CA TYR A 88 -1.96 7.06 -10.84
C TYR A 88 -2.16 7.53 -9.41
N LEU A 89 -3.27 7.19 -8.73
CA LEU A 89 -3.44 7.48 -7.30
C LEU A 89 -2.36 6.81 -6.45
N ALA A 90 -2.06 5.54 -6.70
CA ALA A 90 -0.99 4.82 -6.00
C ALA A 90 0.39 5.42 -6.30
N LEU A 91 0.66 5.78 -7.56
CA LEU A 91 1.93 6.37 -7.98
C LEU A 91 2.13 7.78 -7.40
N ASP A 92 1.09 8.62 -7.42
CA ASP A 92 1.10 9.95 -6.81
C ASP A 92 1.42 9.87 -5.32
N TRP A 93 0.72 9.01 -4.59
CA TRP A 93 0.99 8.79 -3.17
C TRP A 93 2.41 8.28 -2.93
N LEU A 94 2.88 7.31 -3.73
CA LEU A 94 4.23 6.77 -3.59
C LEU A 94 5.29 7.87 -3.78
N ILE A 95 5.14 8.70 -4.80
CA ILE A 95 6.10 9.74 -5.15
C ILE A 95 5.99 10.93 -4.21
N ARG A 96 4.80 11.47 -3.97
CA ARG A 96 4.60 12.77 -3.32
C ARG A 96 4.27 12.68 -1.83
N THR A 97 3.98 11.50 -1.31
CA THR A 97 3.71 11.29 0.13
C THR A 97 4.71 10.32 0.74
N HIS A 98 4.80 9.10 0.23
CA HIS A 98 5.62 8.04 0.81
C HIS A 98 7.12 8.36 0.74
N LEU A 99 7.65 8.59 -0.47
CA LEU A 99 9.06 8.90 -0.67
C LEU A 99 9.54 10.10 0.17
N PRO A 100 8.95 11.31 0.08
CA PRO A 100 9.50 12.48 0.77
C PRO A 100 9.37 12.38 2.30
N THR A 101 8.45 11.57 2.83
CA THR A 101 8.38 11.35 4.28
C THR A 101 9.62 10.62 4.81
N PHE A 102 10.19 9.67 4.05
CA PHE A 102 11.49 9.09 4.40
C PHE A 102 12.66 10.04 4.12
N LEU A 103 12.59 10.82 3.03
CA LEU A 103 13.65 11.77 2.70
C LEU A 103 13.80 12.88 3.76
N ASP A 104 12.72 13.29 4.44
CA ASP A 104 12.78 14.26 5.54
C ASP A 104 13.78 13.87 6.65
N LEU A 105 14.02 12.56 6.82
CA LEU A 105 14.89 12.04 7.87
C LEU A 105 16.38 12.23 7.57
N ALA A 106 16.76 12.50 6.32
CA ALA A 106 18.17 12.53 5.90
C ALA A 106 18.51 13.68 4.93
N ILE A 107 17.62 13.96 3.97
CA ILE A 107 17.82 14.92 2.89
C ILE A 107 16.52 15.75 2.65
N PRO A 108 16.12 16.60 3.61
CA PRO A 108 14.84 17.34 3.57
C PRO A 108 14.69 18.30 2.38
N ASP A 109 15.80 18.79 1.81
CA ASP A 109 15.77 19.61 0.61
C ASP A 109 15.28 18.81 -0.61
N GLU A 110 15.68 17.54 -0.74
CA GLU A 110 15.16 16.65 -1.78
C GLU A 110 13.69 16.29 -1.53
N ALA A 111 13.31 16.09 -0.26
CA ALA A 111 11.91 15.88 0.11
C ALA A 111 11.02 17.05 -0.34
N THR A 112 11.51 18.29 -0.17
CA THR A 112 10.81 19.52 -0.60
C THR A 112 10.62 19.57 -2.10
N LYS A 113 11.67 19.25 -2.89
CA LYS A 113 11.57 19.19 -4.36
C LYS A 113 10.54 18.17 -4.83
N ILE A 114 10.50 17.00 -4.21
CA ILE A 114 9.54 15.94 -4.53
C ILE A 114 8.10 16.39 -4.23
N ARG A 115 7.85 17.05 -3.09
CA ARG A 115 6.50 17.58 -2.76
C ARG A 115 6.05 18.70 -3.69
N ALA A 116 6.99 19.44 -4.28
CA ALA A 116 6.70 20.52 -5.22
C ALA A 116 6.32 20.05 -6.65
N LEU A 117 6.39 18.74 -6.93
CA LEU A 117 5.95 18.16 -8.20
C LEU A 117 4.46 18.42 -8.45
N GLN A 118 4.03 18.38 -9.71
CA GLN A 118 2.61 18.37 -10.07
C GLN A 118 1.94 17.06 -9.64
N PRO A 119 0.61 17.03 -9.41
CA PRO A 119 -0.08 15.77 -9.10
C PRO A 119 0.11 14.78 -10.24
N ILE A 120 0.41 13.53 -9.91
CA ILE A 120 0.62 12.47 -10.89
C ILE A 120 -0.75 11.91 -11.26
N THR A 121 -1.32 12.40 -12.35
CA THR A 121 -2.67 12.03 -12.79
C THR A 121 -2.69 11.34 -14.14
N ASP A 122 -1.55 11.33 -14.84
CA ASP A 122 -1.37 10.77 -16.17
C ASP A 122 0.12 10.43 -16.43
N LEU A 123 0.41 9.87 -17.59
CA LEU A 123 1.76 9.51 -17.99
C LEU A 123 2.68 10.74 -18.11
N ALA A 124 2.15 11.86 -18.61
CA ALA A 124 2.95 13.07 -18.83
C ALA A 124 3.47 13.65 -17.50
N THR A 125 2.61 13.75 -16.49
CA THR A 125 2.97 14.17 -15.13
C THR A 125 3.92 13.18 -14.46
N ALA A 126 3.74 11.87 -14.69
CA ALA A 126 4.66 10.83 -14.21
C ALA A 126 6.06 10.93 -14.86
N GLU A 127 6.15 11.11 -16.17
CA GLU A 127 7.41 11.27 -16.90
C GLU A 127 8.15 12.54 -16.47
N ALA A 128 7.42 13.64 -16.30
CA ALA A 128 7.98 14.90 -15.82
C ALA A 128 8.55 14.80 -14.39
N ALA A 129 7.96 13.97 -13.52
CA ALA A 129 8.48 13.70 -12.19
C ALA A 129 9.76 12.85 -12.18
N GLY A 130 9.97 12.02 -13.22
CA GLY A 130 11.03 11.02 -13.30
C GLY A 130 12.44 11.55 -13.00
N PRO A 131 12.92 12.65 -13.62
CA PRO A 131 14.23 13.22 -13.35
C PRO A 131 14.44 13.62 -11.87
N VAL A 132 13.42 14.23 -11.25
CA VAL A 132 13.49 14.68 -9.85
C VAL A 132 13.54 13.48 -8.90
N VAL A 133 12.71 12.46 -9.15
CA VAL A 133 12.72 11.20 -8.37
C VAL A 133 14.06 10.47 -8.48
N ARG A 134 14.66 10.41 -9.68
CA ARG A 134 15.98 9.79 -9.88
C ARG A 134 17.08 10.54 -9.14
N ALA A 135 17.08 11.88 -9.20
CA ALA A 135 18.05 12.70 -8.47
C ALA A 135 17.95 12.48 -6.95
N ALA A 136 16.73 12.46 -6.40
CA ALA A 136 16.49 12.20 -4.98
C ALA A 136 16.97 10.79 -4.57
N ARG A 137 16.74 9.77 -5.41
CA ARG A 137 17.24 8.41 -5.18
C ARG A 137 18.78 8.35 -5.15
N ASP A 138 19.43 9.01 -6.11
CA ASP A 138 20.89 9.00 -6.20
C ASP A 138 21.51 9.75 -5.00
N ALA A 139 20.90 10.86 -4.55
CA ALA A 139 21.26 11.56 -3.32
C ALA A 139 21.06 10.70 -2.07
N ALA A 140 19.92 10.00 -1.95
CA ALA A 140 19.66 9.08 -0.83
C ALA A 140 20.69 7.95 -0.79
N ARG A 141 21.07 7.40 -1.95
CA ARG A 141 22.09 6.36 -2.04
C ARG A 141 23.46 6.87 -1.61
N ALA A 142 23.83 8.09 -2.01
CA ALA A 142 25.07 8.72 -1.59
C ALA A 142 25.11 8.94 -0.07
N ALA A 143 24.00 9.34 0.54
CA ALA A 143 23.89 9.53 1.99
C ALA A 143 23.94 8.19 2.79
N ALA A 144 23.50 7.08 2.20
CA ALA A 144 23.38 5.80 2.88
C ALA A 144 24.67 4.94 2.93
N TRP A 145 25.75 5.31 2.23
CA TRP A 145 26.93 4.46 2.02
C TRP A 145 27.85 4.21 3.24
N ASP A 146 27.39 4.51 4.46
CA ASP A 146 28.26 4.64 5.64
C ASP A 146 27.95 3.72 6.87
N ALA A 147 27.21 2.60 6.75
CA ALA A 147 26.80 1.85 7.95
C ALA A 147 27.05 0.33 7.94
N ALA A 148 27.56 -0.19 9.09
CA ALA A 148 27.69 -1.60 9.47
C ALA A 148 26.38 -2.17 10.03
N TRP A 149 26.07 -3.43 9.71
CA TRP A 149 24.72 -3.99 9.77
C TRP A 149 24.50 -4.91 10.98
N ASP A 150 23.57 -4.50 11.86
CA ASP A 150 22.57 -5.34 12.58
C ASP A 150 22.03 -4.61 13.81
N ALA A 151 22.89 -4.18 14.74
CA ALA A 151 22.47 -3.29 15.82
C ALA A 151 21.95 -1.95 15.28
N ALA A 152 22.52 -1.46 14.17
CA ALA A 152 22.01 -0.32 13.43
C ALA A 152 20.63 -0.57 12.80
N ARG A 153 20.28 -1.82 12.47
CA ARG A 153 18.98 -2.15 11.85
C ARG A 153 17.84 -2.04 12.85
N ASP A 154 18.02 -2.54 14.07
CA ASP A 154 16.96 -2.45 15.09
C ASP A 154 16.80 -1.02 15.59
N ALA A 155 17.89 -0.30 15.82
CA ALA A 155 17.84 1.14 16.11
C ALA A 155 17.21 1.94 14.96
N ALA A 156 17.52 1.60 13.70
CA ALA A 156 16.86 2.20 12.55
C ALA A 156 15.36 1.88 12.50
N ARG A 157 14.94 0.65 12.82
CA ARG A 157 13.52 0.29 12.88
C ARG A 157 12.77 1.13 13.91
N GLU A 158 13.33 1.27 15.11
CA GLU A 158 12.75 2.11 16.16
C GLU A 158 12.68 3.58 15.73
N PHE A 159 13.76 4.11 15.15
CA PHE A 159 13.80 5.47 14.61
C PHE A 159 12.79 5.71 13.47
N LEU A 160 12.60 4.72 12.60
CA LEU A 160 11.69 4.80 11.46
C LEU A 160 10.23 4.54 11.84
N ALA A 161 9.94 3.97 13.02
CA ALA A 161 8.61 3.53 13.41
C ALA A 161 7.53 4.63 13.29
N PRO A 162 7.74 5.88 13.76
CA PRO A 162 6.74 6.94 13.61
C PRO A 162 6.45 7.29 12.15
N THR A 163 7.48 7.24 11.30
CA THR A 163 7.34 7.48 9.85
C THR A 163 6.52 6.37 9.20
N VAL A 164 6.81 5.11 9.55
CA VAL A 164 6.08 3.94 9.05
C VAL A 164 4.62 3.98 9.49
N GLU A 165 4.34 4.26 10.76
CA GLU A 165 2.97 4.33 11.30
C GLU A 165 2.13 5.40 10.59
N LYS A 166 2.71 6.59 10.39
CA LYS A 166 2.06 7.66 9.60
C LYS A 166 1.73 7.19 8.19
N LEU A 167 2.69 6.57 7.50
CA LEU A 167 2.49 6.10 6.13
C LEU A 167 1.48 4.95 6.04
N GLN A 168 1.42 4.07 7.04
CA GLN A 168 0.38 3.06 7.15
C GLN A 168 -1.02 3.68 7.27
N ALA A 169 -1.19 4.72 8.08
CA ALA A 169 -2.47 5.42 8.19
C ALA A 169 -2.87 6.11 6.88
N ASP A 170 -1.92 6.80 6.23
CA ASP A 170 -2.15 7.42 4.93
C ASP A 170 -2.48 6.40 3.83
N ALA A 171 -1.86 5.21 3.85
CA ALA A 171 -2.14 4.16 2.88
C ALA A 171 -3.55 3.55 3.06
N ILE A 172 -4.00 3.36 4.30
CA ILE A 172 -5.39 2.93 4.58
C ILE A 172 -6.37 3.96 4.04
N ARG A 173 -6.12 5.26 4.30
CA ARG A 173 -6.94 6.36 3.82
C ARG A 173 -6.97 6.43 2.29
N LEU A 174 -5.81 6.30 1.63
CA LEU A 174 -5.72 6.26 0.17
C LEU A 174 -6.57 5.13 -0.41
N LEU A 175 -6.45 3.92 0.15
CA LEU A 175 -7.21 2.76 -0.30
C LEU A 175 -8.71 2.99 -0.10
N SER A 176 -9.12 3.37 1.10
CA SER A 176 -10.52 3.41 1.53
C SER A 176 -11.31 4.60 0.99
N GLU A 177 -10.66 5.74 0.75
CA GLU A 177 -11.34 6.98 0.32
C GLU A 177 -11.17 7.28 -1.17
N GLN A 178 -10.09 6.80 -1.81
CA GLN A 178 -9.75 7.22 -3.17
C GLN A 178 -9.65 6.06 -4.16
N MET A 179 -8.91 4.99 -3.82
CA MET A 179 -8.66 3.93 -4.82
C MET A 179 -9.88 3.03 -5.07
N ILE A 180 -10.62 2.66 -4.03
CA ILE A 180 -11.82 1.81 -4.18
C ILE A 180 -12.85 2.51 -5.06
N ASP A 181 -13.20 3.74 -4.70
CA ASP A 181 -14.27 4.50 -5.35
C ASP A 181 -13.80 5.37 -6.52
N ALA A 182 -12.53 5.26 -6.92
CA ALA A 182 -11.84 6.07 -7.94
C ALA A 182 -12.81 6.61 -9.01
N ALA A 183 -13.19 7.89 -8.87
CA ALA A 183 -14.08 8.57 -9.79
C ALA A 183 -13.32 9.14 -10.98
#